data_AF-A0A811JQ04-F1
#
_entry.id   AF-A0A811JQ04-F1
#
_cell.length_a   1.000
_cell.length_b   1.000
_cell.length_c   1.000
_cell.angle_alpha   90.00
_cell.angle_beta   90.00
_cell.angle_gamma   90.00
#
_symmetry.space_group_name_H-M   'P 1'
#
loop_
_entity.id
_entity.type
_entity.pdbx_description
1 polymer ?
#
loop_
_entity_poly.entity_id
_entity_poly.type
_entity_poly.pdbx_seq_one_letter_code
_entity_poly.pdbx_strand_id
1 'polypeptide(L)'
;MTKEQSQDYCCCGLFHKHTLAFVAGVFLSVSYGIALARRIYTASTTPNVLDTIIILAAGIGFIVHVMMVIGNRNRSKGFYWPAIVFNVIWCLDQARAAFFHINFIVSVLRNAEDFYKAARVPHTYEKFISLVILDLFTTIGGVIVALGFFYIIVAGYRYLSREQNAAKVVQVENPVYSNGPEKSPITNYI
;
A
#
# COMPACT_ATOMS: atom_id res chain seq x y z
N MET A 1 -32.13 2.46 -15.92
CA MET A 1 -31.57 2.26 -14.56
C MET A 1 -32.27 3.24 -13.62
N THR A 2 -33.08 2.73 -12.70
CA THR A 2 -33.74 3.54 -11.67
C THR A 2 -32.72 4.01 -10.62
N LYS A 3 -32.99 5.15 -9.97
CA LYS A 3 -32.09 5.75 -8.97
C LYS A 3 -31.73 4.79 -7.82
N GLU A 4 -32.67 3.94 -7.39
CA GLU A 4 -32.47 2.93 -6.34
C GLU A 4 -31.45 1.86 -6.75
N GLN A 5 -31.54 1.31 -7.97
CA GLN A 5 -30.52 0.38 -8.47
C GLN A 5 -29.14 1.04 -8.52
N SER A 6 -29.03 2.33 -8.86
CA SER A 6 -27.72 2.99 -8.83
C SER A 6 -27.12 3.13 -7.42
N GLN A 7 -27.97 3.23 -6.39
CA GLN A 7 -27.56 3.35 -4.98
C GLN A 7 -27.11 2.01 -4.40
N ASP A 8 -27.82 0.91 -4.69
CA ASP A 8 -27.44 -0.43 -4.22
C ASP A 8 -26.07 -0.89 -4.77
N TYR A 9 -25.83 -0.67 -6.07
CA TYR A 9 -24.52 -0.96 -6.68
C TYR A 9 -23.40 -0.07 -6.12
N CYS A 10 -23.72 1.18 -5.77
CA CYS A 10 -22.78 2.09 -5.12
C CYS A 10 -22.41 1.58 -3.72
N CYS A 11 -23.39 1.14 -2.93
CA CYS A 11 -23.20 0.58 -1.59
C CYS A 11 -22.37 -0.72 -1.60
N CYS A 12 -22.70 -1.70 -2.45
CA CYS A 12 -21.93 -2.94 -2.57
C CYS A 12 -20.49 -2.70 -3.07
N GLY A 13 -20.31 -1.84 -4.07
CA GLY A 13 -18.98 -1.51 -4.61
C GLY A 13 -18.12 -0.71 -3.62
N LEU A 14 -18.73 0.03 -2.71
CA LEU A 14 -18.05 0.78 -1.66
C LEU A 14 -17.66 -0.12 -0.47
N PHE A 15 -18.52 -1.06 -0.08
CA PHE A 15 -18.22 -2.08 0.93
C PHE A 15 -17.04 -2.96 0.50
N HIS A 16 -17.02 -3.41 -0.76
CA HIS A 16 -15.93 -4.23 -1.29
C HIS A 16 -14.58 -3.50 -1.26
N LYS A 17 -14.57 -2.18 -1.49
CA LYS A 17 -13.36 -1.34 -1.41
C LYS A 17 -12.87 -1.19 0.04
N HIS A 18 -13.77 -1.17 1.01
CA HIS A 18 -13.42 -1.12 2.43
C HIS A 18 -12.79 -2.45 2.91
N THR A 19 -13.38 -3.58 2.51
CA THR A 19 -12.83 -4.92 2.76
C THR A 19 -11.46 -5.09 2.08
N LEU A 20 -11.34 -4.65 0.82
CA LEU A 20 -10.07 -4.70 0.10
C LEU A 20 -8.98 -3.85 0.78
N ALA A 21 -9.33 -2.67 1.30
CA ALA A 21 -8.41 -1.83 2.08
C ALA A 21 -7.99 -2.50 3.40
N PHE A 22 -8.89 -3.26 4.03
CA PHE A 22 -8.55 -4.03 5.23
C PHE A 22 -7.56 -5.15 4.91
N VAL A 23 -7.86 -5.95 3.88
CA VAL A 23 -6.99 -7.05 3.43
C VAL A 23 -5.62 -6.52 2.99
N ALA A 24 -5.59 -5.42 2.23
CA ALA A 24 -4.35 -4.77 1.84
C ALA A 24 -3.55 -4.28 3.05
N GLY A 25 -4.22 -3.68 4.05
CA GLY A 25 -3.58 -3.25 5.29
C GLY A 25 -2.96 -4.38 6.09
N VAL A 26 -3.68 -5.50 6.23
CA VAL A 26 -3.15 -6.71 6.89
C VAL A 26 -1.96 -7.25 6.12
N PHE A 27 -2.07 -7.41 4.80
CA PHE A 27 -0.99 -7.91 3.96
C PHE A 27 0.27 -7.04 4.06
N LEU A 28 0.15 -5.73 3.94
CA LEU A 28 1.27 -4.80 4.05
C LEU A 28 1.87 -4.81 5.46
N SER A 29 1.04 -4.86 6.50
CA SER A 29 1.52 -4.96 7.88
C SER A 29 2.34 -6.23 8.10
N VAL A 30 1.84 -7.38 7.67
CA VAL A 30 2.57 -8.66 7.78
C VAL A 30 3.87 -8.61 6.97
N SER A 31 3.82 -8.09 5.74
CA SER A 31 4.99 -8.00 4.87
C SER A 31 6.09 -7.11 5.45
N TYR A 32 5.74 -5.91 5.95
CA TYR A 32 6.69 -5.03 6.63
C TYR A 32 7.17 -5.62 7.96
N GLY A 33 6.33 -6.36 8.69
CA GLY A 33 6.72 -7.09 9.89
C GLY A 33 7.78 -8.16 9.62
N ILE A 34 7.60 -8.96 8.57
CA ILE A 34 8.59 -9.96 8.13
C ILE A 34 9.89 -9.28 7.67
N ALA A 35 9.78 -8.21 6.89
CA ALA A 35 10.94 -7.44 6.43
C ALA A 35 11.73 -6.84 7.61
N LEU A 36 11.02 -6.29 8.60
CA LEU A 36 11.62 -5.78 9.83
C LEU A 36 12.35 -6.87 10.60
N ALA A 37 11.69 -8.02 10.85
CA ALA A 37 12.29 -9.14 11.56
C ALA A 37 13.56 -9.65 10.87
N ARG A 38 13.52 -9.80 9.54
CA ARG A 38 14.69 -10.18 8.74
C ARG A 38 15.83 -9.18 8.89
N ARG A 39 15.55 -7.88 8.82
CA ARG A 39 16.57 -6.83 8.90
C ARG A 39 17.19 -6.72 10.29
N ILE A 40 16.40 -6.88 11.35
CA ILE A 40 16.91 -6.96 12.73
C ILE A 40 17.87 -8.14 12.87
N TYR A 41 17.49 -9.32 12.35
CA TYR A 41 18.34 -10.51 12.39
C TYR A 41 19.65 -10.34 11.61
N THR A 42 19.63 -9.68 10.45
CA THR A 42 20.86 -9.42 9.68
C THR A 42 21.75 -8.38 10.38
N ALA A 43 21.17 -7.28 10.89
CA ALA A 43 21.93 -6.22 11.54
C ALA A 43 22.62 -6.67 12.85
N SER A 44 22.05 -7.63 13.57
CA SER A 44 22.69 -8.19 14.77
C SER A 44 23.94 -9.01 14.46
N THR A 45 24.09 -9.49 13.20
CA THR A 45 25.27 -10.24 12.76
C THR A 45 26.36 -9.35 12.13
N THR A 46 25.99 -8.23 11.49
CA THR A 46 26.94 -7.26 10.89
C THR A 46 26.38 -5.83 11.00
N PRO A 47 26.67 -5.08 12.07
CA PRO A 47 26.03 -3.78 12.29
C PRO A 47 26.64 -2.68 11.41
N ASN A 48 25.83 -2.11 10.50
CA ASN A 48 26.15 -0.90 9.74
C ASN A 48 25.08 0.20 9.95
N VAL A 49 25.48 1.46 9.87
CA VAL A 49 24.57 2.62 10.04
C VAL A 49 23.42 2.60 9.01
N LEU A 50 23.68 2.10 7.80
CA LEU A 50 22.69 1.90 6.75
C LEU A 50 21.59 0.89 7.15
N ASP A 51 21.93 -0.15 7.91
CA ASP A 51 20.97 -1.15 8.34
C ASP A 51 19.98 -0.57 9.35
N THR A 52 20.41 0.33 10.23
CA THR A 52 19.53 1.03 11.18
C THR A 52 18.47 1.87 10.47
N ILE A 53 18.84 2.59 9.41
CA ILE A 53 17.90 3.40 8.61
C ILE A 53 16.86 2.50 7.93
N ILE A 54 17.28 1.35 7.39
CA ILE A 54 16.39 0.39 6.72
C ILE A 54 15.44 -0.27 7.74
N ILE A 55 15.93 -0.60 8.94
CA ILE A 55 15.11 -1.14 10.04
C ILE A 55 14.06 -0.12 10.45
N LEU A 56 14.43 1.16 10.62
CA LEU A 56 13.49 2.22 10.96
C LEU A 56 12.42 2.40 9.88
N ALA A 57 12.80 2.39 8.60
CA ALA A 57 11.86 2.49 7.49
C ALA A 57 10.86 1.31 7.47
N ALA A 58 11.33 0.08 7.71
CA ALA A 58 10.47 -1.09 7.81
C ALA A 58 9.54 -1.03 9.04
N GLY A 59 10.04 -0.51 10.17
CA GLY A 59 9.25 -0.29 11.38
C GLY A 59 8.15 0.75 11.21
N ILE A 60 8.47 1.88 10.57
CA ILE A 60 7.47 2.90 10.22
C ILE A 60 6.43 2.28 9.28
N GLY A 61 6.86 1.56 8.24
CA GLY A 61 5.98 0.85 7.32
C GLY A 61 5.04 -0.13 8.04
N PHE A 62 5.54 -0.88 9.02
CA PHE A 62 4.70 -1.75 9.84
C PHE A 62 3.65 -0.95 10.63
N ILE A 63 4.09 0.07 11.38
CA ILE A 63 3.20 0.86 12.25
C ILE A 63 2.10 1.55 11.45
N VAL A 64 2.41 2.20 10.33
CA VAL A 64 1.41 2.95 9.56
C VAL A 64 0.34 2.04 8.95
N HIS A 65 0.69 0.83 8.53
CA HIS A 65 -0.29 -0.12 7.99
C HIS A 65 -1.10 -0.79 9.10
N VAL A 66 -0.53 -1.03 10.28
CA VAL A 66 -1.29 -1.46 11.47
C VAL A 66 -2.28 -0.39 11.90
N MET A 67 -1.86 0.87 11.93
CA MET A 67 -2.75 2.01 12.20
C MET A 67 -3.90 2.04 11.19
N MET A 68 -3.62 1.81 9.90
CA MET A 68 -4.67 1.74 8.89
C MET A 68 -5.65 0.59 9.13
N VAL A 69 -5.18 -0.60 9.53
CA VAL A 69 -6.05 -1.75 9.88
C VAL A 69 -6.96 -1.41 11.07
N ILE A 70 -6.39 -0.81 12.13
CA ILE A 70 -7.14 -0.34 13.29
C ILE A 70 -8.16 0.73 12.88
N GLY A 71 -7.74 1.69 12.05
CA GLY A 71 -8.59 2.75 11.51
C GLY A 71 -9.73 2.22 10.66
N ASN A 72 -9.46 1.20 9.85
CA ASN A 72 -10.45 0.51 9.04
C ASN A 72 -11.51 -0.15 9.93
N ARG A 73 -11.08 -0.94 10.92
CA ARG A 73 -11.99 -1.60 11.88
C ARG A 73 -12.82 -0.60 12.70
N ASN A 74 -12.20 0.50 13.13
CA ASN A 74 -12.85 1.51 13.96
C ASN A 74 -13.57 2.60 13.13
N ARG A 75 -13.67 2.44 11.80
CA ARG A 75 -14.24 3.41 10.86
C ARG A 75 -13.72 4.85 11.05
N SER A 76 -12.44 4.97 11.40
CA SER A 76 -11.78 6.24 11.65
C SER A 76 -10.83 6.60 10.52
N LYS A 77 -11.21 7.62 9.75
CA LYS A 77 -10.42 8.12 8.62
C LYS A 77 -9.07 8.73 9.02
N GLY A 78 -8.90 9.16 10.27
CA GLY A 78 -7.67 9.82 10.74
C GLY A 78 -6.46 8.89 10.66
N PHE A 79 -6.66 7.61 10.93
CA PHE A 79 -5.61 6.59 10.90
C PHE A 79 -5.15 6.18 9.49
N TYR A 80 -5.87 6.60 8.45
CA TYR A 80 -5.46 6.36 7.06
C TYR A 80 -4.42 7.37 6.58
N TRP A 81 -4.36 8.56 7.17
CA TRP A 81 -3.47 9.62 6.69
C TRP A 81 -1.99 9.20 6.72
N PRO A 82 -1.48 8.60 7.82
CA PRO A 82 -0.10 8.10 7.84
C PRO A 82 0.18 7.08 6.73
N ALA A 83 -0.75 6.17 6.47
CA ALA A 83 -0.61 5.17 5.42
C ALA A 83 -0.63 5.78 4.01
N ILE A 84 -1.48 6.79 3.76
CA ILE A 84 -1.50 7.53 2.48
C ILE A 84 -0.16 8.23 2.26
N VAL A 85 0.33 9.01 3.24
CA VAL A 85 1.61 9.74 3.12
C VAL A 85 2.76 8.76 2.90
N PHE A 86 2.82 7.68 3.68
CA PHE A 86 3.85 6.66 3.53
C PHE A 86 3.82 6.01 2.14
N ASN A 87 2.63 5.67 1.63
CA ASN A 87 2.50 5.07 0.29
C ASN A 87 2.84 6.05 -0.83
N VAL A 88 2.62 7.35 -0.67
CA VAL A 88 3.11 8.37 -1.63
C VAL A 88 4.63 8.33 -1.70
N ILE A 89 5.31 8.34 -0.55
CA ILE A 89 6.76 8.26 -0.48
C ILE A 89 7.26 6.95 -1.10
N TRP A 90 6.59 5.83 -0.79
CA TRP A 90 6.94 4.52 -1.36
C TRP A 90 6.76 4.49 -2.89
N CYS A 91 5.67 5.07 -3.42
CA CYS A 91 5.47 5.17 -4.88
C CYS A 91 6.57 6.00 -5.55
N LEU A 92 6.98 7.11 -4.94
CA LEU A 92 8.07 7.94 -5.46
C LEU A 92 9.40 7.19 -5.46
N ASP A 93 9.70 6.46 -4.38
CA ASP A 93 10.91 5.65 -4.30
C ASP A 93 10.91 4.53 -5.35
N GLN A 94 9.81 3.80 -5.52
CA GLN A 94 9.67 2.76 -6.54
C GLN A 94 9.77 3.33 -7.97
N ALA A 95 9.13 4.47 -8.24
CA ALA A 95 9.22 5.12 -9.55
C ALA A 95 10.65 5.60 -9.86
N ARG A 96 11.33 6.17 -8.86
CA ARG A 96 12.72 6.59 -8.98
C ARG A 96 13.65 5.40 -9.21
N ALA A 97 13.51 4.34 -8.41
CA ALA A 97 14.27 3.10 -8.57
C ALA A 97 14.05 2.52 -9.97
N ALA A 98 12.80 2.42 -10.41
CA ALA A 98 12.46 1.92 -11.74
C ALA A 98 13.10 2.74 -12.86
N PHE A 99 13.08 4.08 -12.75
CA PHE A 99 13.75 4.93 -13.74
C PHE A 99 15.26 4.63 -13.85
N PHE A 100 15.97 4.52 -12.73
CA PHE A 100 17.40 4.19 -12.76
C PHE A 100 17.67 2.77 -13.26
N HIS A 101 16.89 1.79 -12.81
CA HIS A 101 17.02 0.40 -13.23
C HIS A 101 16.72 0.21 -14.72
N ILE A 102 15.69 0.86 -15.26
CA ILE A 102 15.38 0.81 -16.70
C ILE A 102 16.53 1.41 -17.52
N ASN A 103 17.08 2.56 -17.11
CA ASN A 103 18.23 3.16 -17.80
C ASN A 103 19.46 2.24 -17.78
N PHE A 104 19.72 1.59 -16.64
CA PHE A 104 20.79 0.61 -16.52
C PHE A 104 20.55 -0.60 -17.44
N ILE A 105 19.36 -1.19 -17.40
CA ILE A 105 18.97 -2.34 -18.23
C ILE A 105 19.07 -2.01 -19.73
N VAL A 106 18.61 -0.83 -20.15
CA VAL A 106 18.72 -0.38 -21.54
C VAL A 106 20.18 -0.23 -21.96
N SER A 107 21.04 0.31 -21.10
CA SER A 107 22.48 0.42 -21.34
C SER A 107 23.14 -0.97 -21.47
N VAL A 108 22.78 -1.89 -20.57
CA VAL A 108 23.25 -3.28 -20.59
C VAL A 108 22.77 -4.00 -21.85
N LEU A 109 21.51 -3.86 -22.24
CA LEU A 109 20.96 -4.52 -23.45
C LEU A 109 21.58 -3.96 -24.73
N ARG A 110 21.91 -2.66 -24.79
CA ARG A 110 22.56 -2.04 -25.95
C ARG A 110 23.99 -2.55 -26.16
N ASN A 111 24.72 -2.84 -25.08
CA ASN A 111 26.11 -3.30 -25.11
C ASN A 111 26.24 -4.71 -24.50
N ALA A 112 25.23 -5.56 -24.69
CA ALA A 112 25.10 -6.80 -23.93
C ALA A 112 26.27 -7.76 -24.13
N GLU A 113 26.82 -7.83 -25.34
CA GLU A 113 27.96 -8.67 -25.66
C GLU A 113 29.24 -8.22 -24.93
N ASP A 114 29.48 -6.91 -24.86
CA ASP A 114 30.63 -6.33 -24.16
C ASP A 114 30.49 -6.44 -22.64
N PHE A 115 29.28 -6.20 -22.10
CA PHE A 115 29.00 -6.40 -20.68
C PHE A 115 29.14 -7.86 -20.27
N TYR A 116 28.65 -8.79 -21.08
CA TYR A 116 28.78 -10.22 -20.84
C TYR A 116 30.25 -10.67 -20.80
N LYS A 117 31.06 -10.22 -21.78
CA LYS A 117 32.50 -10.50 -21.85
C LYS A 117 33.27 -9.86 -20.69
N ALA A 118 32.93 -8.64 -20.29
CA ALA A 118 33.59 -7.91 -19.22
C ALA A 118 33.23 -8.42 -17.81
N ALA A 119 31.98 -8.78 -17.58
CA ALA A 119 31.48 -9.21 -16.26
C ALA A 119 31.84 -10.66 -15.90
N ARG A 120 32.49 -11.41 -16.81
CA ARG A 120 32.88 -12.83 -16.64
C ARG A 120 31.76 -13.68 -16.06
N VAL A 121 30.53 -13.43 -16.52
CA VAL A 121 29.33 -14.05 -15.97
C VAL A 121 29.39 -15.56 -16.23
N PRO A 122 29.20 -16.43 -15.22
CA PRO A 122 29.35 -17.89 -15.35
C PRO A 122 28.21 -18.57 -16.12
N HIS A 123 27.28 -17.81 -16.68
CA HIS A 123 26.09 -18.32 -17.38
C HIS A 123 26.21 -18.06 -18.88
N THR A 124 25.42 -18.76 -19.70
CA THR A 124 25.37 -18.49 -21.15
C THR A 124 24.80 -17.08 -21.41
N TYR A 125 25.18 -16.48 -22.54
CA TYR A 125 24.68 -15.17 -22.98
C TYR A 125 23.14 -15.10 -22.95
N GLU A 126 22.46 -16.15 -23.41
CA GLU A 126 20.99 -16.24 -23.37
C GLU A 126 20.40 -16.22 -21.95
N LYS A 127 21.06 -16.87 -20.98
CA LYS A 127 20.66 -16.84 -19.57
C LYS A 127 20.89 -15.46 -18.96
N PHE A 128 21.97 -14.78 -19.33
CA PHE A 128 22.23 -13.40 -18.93
C PHE A 128 21.12 -12.46 -19.41
N ILE A 129 20.75 -12.51 -20.71
CA ILE A 129 19.65 -11.72 -21.25
C ILE A 129 18.31 -12.05 -20.56
N SER A 130 18.04 -13.33 -20.29
CA SER A 130 16.82 -13.75 -19.60
C SER A 130 16.73 -13.18 -18.17
N LEU A 131 17.85 -13.12 -17.44
CA LEU A 131 17.91 -12.52 -16.11
C LEU A 131 17.68 -11.00 -16.16
N VAL A 132 18.26 -10.32 -17.15
CA VAL A 132 18.05 -8.88 -17.36
C VAL A 132 16.58 -8.56 -17.69
N ILE A 133 15.93 -9.41 -18.51
CA ILE A 133 14.49 -9.27 -18.81
C ILE A 133 13.65 -9.55 -17.56
N LEU A 134 13.98 -10.57 -16.78
CA LEU A 134 13.29 -10.86 -15.51
C LEU A 134 13.40 -9.67 -14.54
N ASP A 135 14.57 -9.05 -14.45
CA ASP A 135 14.80 -7.85 -13.62
C ASP A 135 13.99 -6.63 -14.10
N LEU A 136 13.76 -6.52 -15.41
CA LEU A 136 12.87 -5.50 -15.97
C LEU A 136 11.41 -5.73 -15.53
N PHE A 137 10.93 -6.98 -15.58
CA PHE A 137 9.58 -7.32 -15.15
C PHE A 137 9.36 -7.09 -13.65
N THR A 138 10.32 -7.45 -12.81
CA THR A 138 10.23 -7.19 -11.36
C THR A 138 10.22 -5.70 -11.07
N THR A 139 11.03 -4.92 -11.79
CA THR A 139 11.12 -3.46 -11.65
C THR A 139 9.79 -2.78 -12.01
N ILE A 140 9.22 -3.08 -13.18
CA ILE A 140 7.94 -2.51 -13.61
C ILE A 140 6.79 -3.01 -12.73
N GLY A 141 6.79 -4.31 -12.40
CA GLY A 141 5.82 -4.93 -11.51
C GLY A 141 5.79 -4.26 -10.14
N GLY A 142 6.96 -3.90 -9.58
CA GLY A 142 7.07 -3.17 -8.31
C GLY A 142 6.34 -1.83 -8.33
N VAL A 143 6.47 -1.05 -9.40
CA VAL A 143 5.77 0.23 -9.57
C VAL A 143 4.25 0.03 -9.65
N ILE A 144 3.80 -0.95 -10.43
CA ILE A 144 2.37 -1.26 -10.60
C ILE A 144 1.77 -1.69 -9.25
N VAL A 145 2.47 -2.54 -8.50
CA VAL A 145 2.03 -3.00 -7.18
C VAL A 145 1.94 -1.84 -6.21
N ALA A 146 2.94 -0.95 -6.15
CA ALA A 146 2.93 0.22 -5.28
C ALA A 146 1.74 1.15 -5.59
N LEU A 147 1.50 1.45 -6.87
CA LEU A 147 0.35 2.26 -7.30
C LEU A 147 -0.99 1.56 -7.02
N GLY A 148 -1.05 0.25 -7.19
CA GLY A 148 -2.24 -0.56 -6.89
C GLY A 148 -2.62 -0.48 -5.42
N PHE A 149 -1.66 -0.64 -4.51
CA PHE A 149 -1.89 -0.47 -3.08
C PHE A 149 -2.27 0.96 -2.72
N PHE A 150 -1.59 1.96 -3.28
CA PHE A 150 -1.96 3.35 -3.06
C PHE A 150 -3.41 3.63 -3.46
N TYR A 151 -3.85 3.14 -4.62
CA TYR A 151 -5.23 3.28 -5.07
C TYR A 151 -6.24 2.65 -4.08
N ILE A 152 -5.96 1.45 -3.60
CA ILE A 152 -6.81 0.75 -2.62
C ILE A 152 -6.94 1.56 -1.32
N ILE A 153 -5.83 2.09 -0.81
CA ILE A 153 -5.80 2.86 0.43
C ILE A 153 -6.60 4.16 0.28
N VAL A 154 -6.41 4.89 -0.83
CA VAL A 154 -7.16 6.12 -1.13
C VAL A 154 -8.65 5.83 -1.31
N ALA A 155 -9.00 4.72 -1.95
CA ALA A 155 -10.39 4.29 -2.10
C ALA A 155 -11.04 3.99 -0.74
N GLY A 156 -10.35 3.29 0.15
CA GLY A 156 -10.79 3.03 1.52
C GLY A 156 -10.96 4.31 2.35
N TYR A 157 -10.05 5.27 2.21
CA TYR A 157 -10.18 6.58 2.87
C TYR A 157 -11.42 7.36 2.38
N ARG A 158 -11.62 7.41 1.06
CA ARG A 158 -12.78 8.10 0.46
C ARG A 158 -14.10 7.46 0.88
N TYR A 159 -14.14 6.14 1.05
CA TYR A 159 -15.29 5.43 1.59
C TYR A 159 -15.65 5.93 2.99
N LEU A 160 -14.70 5.89 3.93
CA LEU A 160 -14.93 6.31 5.31
C LEU A 160 -15.31 7.79 5.42
N SER A 161 -14.72 8.64 4.57
CA SER A 161 -15.10 10.06 4.52
C SER A 161 -16.56 10.26 4.10
N ARG A 162 -17.05 9.47 3.13
CA ARG A 162 -18.45 9.51 2.69
C ARG A 162 -19.40 8.97 3.75
N GLU A 163 -19.09 7.85 4.39
CA GLU A 163 -19.90 7.31 5.50
C GLU A 163 -20.04 8.33 6.63
N GLN A 164 -18.92 8.94 7.08
CA GLN A 164 -18.95 9.92 8.16
C GLN A 164 -19.75 11.17 7.79
N ASN A 165 -19.69 11.61 6.53
CA ASN A 165 -20.48 12.75 6.08
C ASN A 165 -21.97 12.42 6.00
N ALA A 166 -22.34 11.21 5.55
CA ALA A 166 -23.73 10.77 5.53
C ALA A 166 -24.31 10.67 6.96
N ALA A 167 -23.54 10.10 7.90
CA ALA A 167 -23.95 10.03 9.31
C ALA A 167 -24.17 11.42 9.93
N LYS A 168 -23.34 12.41 9.58
CA LYS A 168 -23.51 13.80 10.04
C LYS A 168 -24.77 14.46 9.49
N VAL A 169 -25.11 14.24 8.21
CA VAL A 169 -26.33 14.80 7.62
C VAL A 169 -27.57 14.27 8.34
N VAL A 170 -27.63 12.97 8.62
CA VAL A 170 -28.74 12.35 9.37
C VAL A 170 -28.87 12.90 10.80
N GLN A 171 -27.76 13.21 11.47
CA GLN A 171 -27.77 13.85 12.79
C GLN A 171 -28.26 15.29 12.78
N VAL A 172 -28.06 16.02 11.68
CA VAL A 172 -28.49 17.42 11.53
C VAL A 172 -29.95 17.51 11.09
N GLU A 173 -30.41 16.59 10.24
CA GLU A 173 -31.81 16.55 9.77
C GLU A 173 -32.78 15.98 10.80
N ASN A 174 -32.30 15.27 11.82
CA ASN A 174 -33.13 14.67 12.85
C ASN A 174 -32.93 15.40 14.20
N PRO A 175 -33.83 16.34 14.57
CA PRO A 175 -33.66 17.22 15.74
C PRO A 175 -33.69 16.49 17.10
N VAL A 176 -33.97 15.19 17.11
CA VAL A 176 -33.88 14.33 18.31
C VAL A 176 -32.43 14.13 18.76
N TYR A 177 -31.44 14.26 17.86
CA TYR A 177 -30.02 14.06 18.19
C TYR A 177 -29.21 15.36 18.37
N SER A 178 -29.79 16.54 18.09
CA SER A 178 -29.11 17.83 18.24
C SER A 178 -29.02 18.32 19.68
N ASN A 179 -29.82 17.73 20.59
CA ASN A 179 -29.80 18.02 22.02
C ASN A 179 -29.46 16.72 22.75
N GLY A 180 -28.20 16.51 23.17
CA GLY A 180 -27.80 15.27 23.87
C GLY A 180 -28.43 15.12 25.27
N PRO A 181 -28.09 14.06 26.05
CA PRO A 181 -27.57 12.75 25.69
C PRO A 181 -28.60 11.67 26.07
N GLU A 182 -29.37 11.16 25.12
CA GLU A 182 -30.19 9.98 25.38
C GLU A 182 -29.57 8.76 24.70
N LYS A 183 -28.95 7.91 25.53
CA LYS A 183 -28.52 6.56 25.14
C LYS A 183 -29.73 5.82 24.58
N SER A 184 -29.78 5.62 23.27
CA SER A 184 -30.69 4.66 22.65
C SER A 184 -29.89 3.65 21.82
N PRO A 185 -30.35 2.39 21.81
CA PRO A 185 -29.49 1.23 21.62
C PRO A 185 -29.06 1.10 20.17
N ILE A 186 -27.79 0.75 19.98
CA ILE A 186 -27.21 0.34 18.71
C ILE A 186 -28.05 -0.83 18.19
N THR A 187 -28.91 -0.54 17.21
CA THR A 187 -29.61 -1.56 16.45
C THR A 187 -28.59 -2.16 15.50
N ASN A 188 -28.07 -3.32 15.88
CA ASN A 188 -27.32 -4.20 14.99
C ASN A 188 -28.25 -4.65 13.87
N TYR A 189 -28.01 -4.17 12.65
CA TYR A 189 -28.51 -4.85 11.46
C TYR A 189 -27.38 -5.74 10.95
N ILE A 190 -27.70 -7.04 10.94
CA ILE A 190 -26.94 -8.19 10.43
C ILE A 190 -26.67 -8.02 8.93
#